data_AF-X0SB50-F1
#
_entry.id   AF-X0SB50-F1
#
_cell.length_a   1.000
_cell.length_b   1.000
_cell.length_c   1.000
_cell.angle_alpha   90.00
_cell.angle_beta   90.00
_cell.angle_gamma   90.00
#
_symmetry.space_group_name_H-M   'P 1'
#
loop_
_entity.id
_entity.type
_entity.pdbx_description
1 polymer ?
#
loop_
_entity_poly.entity_id
_entity_poly.type
_entity_poly.pdbx_seq_one_letter_code
_entity_poly.pdbx_strand_id
1 'polypeptide(L)'
;MGGLKSDTLLPVAFVFHPEWWHKNYGLCFERDFFYDPNTRIEADLKMRKIMKERFGGYGIEREIQPEPQPCIGAVHLAAGYIISEMFGCDIKFSKESSPQVIPKNI
;
A
#
# COMPACT_ATOMS: atom_id res chain seq x y z
N MET A 1 7.25 3.64 33.92
CA MET A 1 7.37 3.42 32.46
C MET A 1 8.77 3.86 32.06
N GLY A 2 9.59 2.97 31.52
CA GLY A 2 10.94 3.34 31.05
C GLY A 2 10.82 4.21 29.81
N GLY A 3 11.43 5.40 29.82
CA GLY A 3 11.47 6.28 28.66
C GLY A 3 12.28 5.67 27.51
N LEU A 4 11.96 6.07 26.27
CA LEU A 4 12.76 5.74 25.09
C LEU A 4 14.18 6.31 25.28
N LYS A 5 15.20 5.48 25.05
CA LYS A 5 16.60 5.89 25.07
C LYS A 5 17.02 6.30 23.65
N SER A 6 18.07 7.13 23.52
CA SER A 6 18.56 7.61 22.22
C SER A 6 19.06 6.49 21.30
N ASP A 7 19.41 5.33 21.85
CA ASP A 7 19.86 4.13 21.15
C ASP A 7 18.73 3.14 20.85
N THR A 8 17.48 3.49 21.15
CA THR A 8 16.34 2.61 20.89
C THR A 8 15.99 2.62 19.39
N LEU A 9 16.18 1.48 18.73
CA LEU A 9 15.75 1.31 17.34
C LEU A 9 14.22 1.36 17.24
N LEU A 10 13.71 2.34 16.50
CA LEU A 10 12.28 2.46 16.25
C LEU A 10 11.88 1.60 15.04
N PRO A 11 10.67 1.01 15.05
CA PRO A 11 10.13 0.35 13.87
C PRO A 11 9.97 1.38 12.75
N VAL A 12 10.54 1.08 11.58
CA VAL A 12 10.41 1.89 10.38
C VAL A 12 9.58 1.10 9.37
N ALA A 13 8.60 1.76 8.76
CA ALA A 13 7.82 1.21 7.66
C ALA A 13 8.21 1.91 6.35
N PHE A 14 8.33 1.12 5.29
CA PHE A 14 8.63 1.61 3.95
C PHE A 14 7.37 1.52 3.08
N VAL A 15 7.04 2.63 2.43
CA VAL A 15 5.91 2.75 1.51
C VAL A 15 6.46 3.24 0.17
N PHE A 16 6.12 2.54 -0.91
CA PHE A 16 6.57 2.89 -2.25
C PHE A 16 5.42 3.54 -3.04
N HIS A 17 5.77 4.50 -3.89
CA HIS A 17 4.81 5.13 -4.80
C HIS A 17 4.27 4.10 -5.81
N PRO A 18 2.98 4.14 -6.23
CA PRO A 18 2.42 3.29 -7.28
C PRO A 18 3.28 3.14 -8.53
N GLU A 19 3.88 4.24 -8.98
CA GLU A 19 4.79 4.25 -10.14
C GLU A 19 5.97 3.29 -9.98
N TRP A 20 6.53 3.15 -8.77
CA TRP A 20 7.63 2.23 -8.52
C TRP A 20 7.19 0.77 -8.71
N TRP A 21 6.03 0.43 -8.17
CA TRP A 21 5.44 -0.90 -8.32
C TRP A 21 5.09 -1.23 -9.77
N HIS A 22 4.53 -0.27 -10.51
CA HIS A 22 4.21 -0.43 -11.92
C HIS A 22 5.49 -0.67 -12.74
N LYS A 23 6.49 0.21 -12.60
CA LYS A 23 7.75 0.13 -13.36
C LYS A 23 8.58 -1.12 -13.06
N ASN A 24 8.60 -1.60 -11.82
CA ASN A 24 9.45 -2.73 -11.43
C ASN A 24 8.74 -4.10 -11.52
N TYR A 25 7.42 -4.15 -11.33
CA TYR A 25 6.69 -5.42 -11.16
C TYR A 25 5.35 -5.50 -11.90
N GLY A 26 4.99 -4.47 -12.67
CA GLY A 26 3.74 -4.40 -13.44
C GLY A 26 2.48 -4.38 -12.57
N LEU A 27 2.61 -4.06 -11.27
CA LEU A 27 1.48 -3.96 -10.36
C LEU A 27 0.74 -2.63 -10.59
N CYS A 28 -0.58 -2.72 -10.78
CA CYS A 28 -1.47 -1.58 -10.97
C CYS A 28 -2.44 -1.49 -9.79
N PHE A 29 -2.75 -0.27 -9.36
CA PHE A 29 -3.68 0.00 -8.27
C PHE A 29 -4.86 0.82 -8.78
N GLU A 30 -5.57 0.22 -9.72
CA GLU A 30 -6.79 0.79 -10.31
C GLU A 30 -8.01 0.46 -9.44
N ARG A 31 -9.22 0.80 -9.91
CA ARG A 31 -10.45 0.67 -9.12
C ARG A 31 -10.59 -0.73 -8.48
N ASP A 32 -10.36 -1.79 -9.22
CA ASP A 32 -10.57 -3.17 -8.73
C ASP A 32 -9.69 -3.50 -7.52
N PHE A 33 -8.46 -2.99 -7.46
CA PHE A 33 -7.60 -3.17 -6.28
C PHE A 33 -8.24 -2.61 -4.99
N PHE A 34 -9.05 -1.55 -5.09
CA PHE A 34 -9.68 -0.95 -3.92
C PHE A 34 -11.06 -1.52 -3.60
N TYR A 35 -11.86 -1.92 -4.60
CA TYR A 35 -13.25 -2.37 -4.38
C TYR A 35 -13.46 -3.88 -4.50
N ASP A 36 -12.55 -4.63 -5.11
CA ASP A 36 -12.59 -6.08 -5.13
C ASP A 36 -11.67 -6.66 -4.04
N PRO A 37 -12.21 -7.31 -2.99
CA PRO A 37 -11.40 -7.86 -1.93
C PRO A 37 -10.43 -8.95 -2.41
N ASN A 38 -10.79 -9.76 -3.41
CA ASN A 38 -9.92 -10.82 -3.91
C ASN A 38 -8.70 -10.24 -4.63
N THR A 39 -8.92 -9.32 -5.57
CA THR A 39 -7.84 -8.57 -6.24
C THR A 39 -6.92 -7.90 -5.23
N ARG A 40 -7.47 -7.30 -4.17
CA ARG A 40 -6.68 -6.65 -3.13
C ARG A 40 -5.79 -7.63 -2.34
N ILE A 41 -6.34 -8.78 -1.95
CA ILE A 41 -5.60 -9.83 -1.22
C ILE A 41 -4.48 -10.41 -2.10
N GLU A 42 -4.75 -10.67 -3.38
CA GLU A 42 -3.76 -11.17 -4.32
C GLU A 42 -2.62 -10.18 -4.56
N ALA A 43 -2.96 -8.90 -4.76
CA ALA A 43 -1.98 -7.83 -4.92
C ALA A 43 -1.14 -7.64 -3.65
N ASP A 44 -1.76 -7.61 -2.47
CA ASP A 44 -1.07 -7.49 -1.17
C ASP A 44 -0.07 -8.64 -0.96
N LEU A 45 -0.50 -9.88 -1.21
CA LEU A 45 0.38 -11.05 -1.13
C LEU A 45 1.56 -10.94 -2.09
N LYS A 46 1.32 -10.50 -3.33
CA LYS A 46 2.39 -10.31 -4.32
C LYS A 46 3.37 -9.23 -3.86
N MET A 47 2.88 -8.11 -3.31
CA MET A 47 3.71 -7.05 -2.77
C MET A 47 4.57 -7.55 -1.60
N ARG A 48 4.01 -8.27 -0.63
CA ARG A 48 4.76 -8.82 0.51
C ARG A 48 5.82 -9.83 0.10
N LYS A 49 5.54 -10.69 -0.88
CA LYS A 49 6.54 -11.59 -1.47
C LYS A 49 7.71 -10.82 -2.10
N ILE A 50 7.42 -9.77 -2.86
CA ILE A 50 8.43 -8.89 -3.46
C ILE A 50 9.25 -8.17 -2.39
N MET A 51 8.58 -7.64 -1.35
CA MET A 51 9.24 -6.97 -0.23
C MET A 51 10.21 -7.90 0.50
N LYS A 52 9.79 -9.15 0.75
CA LYS A 52 10.63 -10.17 1.35
C LYS A 52 11.83 -10.49 0.47
N GLU A 53 11.61 -10.73 -0.83
CA GLU A 53 12.67 -11.07 -1.78
C GLU A 53 13.73 -9.96 -1.87
N ARG A 54 13.28 -8.70 -2.02
CA ARG A 54 14.19 -7.57 -2.28
C ARG A 54 14.79 -6.98 -1.02
N PHE A 55 14.04 -6.99 0.10
CA PHE A 55 14.41 -6.24 1.30
C PHE A 55 14.47 -7.07 2.59
N GLY A 56 14.18 -8.37 2.53
CA GLY A 56 14.26 -9.26 3.71
C GLY A 56 15.67 -9.31 4.32
N GLY A 57 16.72 -9.25 3.51
CA GLY A 57 18.11 -9.20 3.98
C GLY A 57 18.47 -7.92 4.76
N TYR A 58 17.69 -6.85 4.64
CA TYR A 58 17.87 -5.59 5.35
C TYR A 58 16.96 -5.46 6.57
N GLY A 59 16.13 -6.46 6.88
CA GLY A 59 15.20 -6.44 8.00
C GLY A 59 14.03 -5.45 7.84
N ILE A 60 13.80 -4.96 6.62
CA ILE A 60 12.68 -4.08 6.25
C ILE A 60 11.39 -4.88 6.18
N GLU A 61 11.43 -6.02 5.47
CA GLU A 61 10.37 -7.03 5.52
C GLU A 61 10.80 -8.13 6.47
N ARG A 62 9.93 -8.50 7.41
CA ARG A 62 10.20 -9.49 8.45
C ARG A 62 9.29 -10.71 8.33
N GLU A 63 8.29 -10.65 7.46
CA GLU A 63 7.43 -11.78 7.19
C GLU A 63 8.24 -12.93 6.55
N ILE A 64 8.25 -14.08 7.23
CA ILE A 64 9.03 -15.25 6.81
C ILE A 64 8.30 -16.01 5.71
N GLN A 65 6.97 -16.13 5.78
CA GLN A 65 6.19 -16.87 4.80
C GLN A 65 4.90 -16.11 4.48
N PRO A 66 4.94 -15.22 3.47
CA PRO A 66 3.75 -14.48 3.07
C PRO A 66 2.66 -15.41 2.57
N GLU A 67 1.53 -15.40 3.28
CA GLU A 67 0.30 -16.12 2.95
C GLU A 67 -0.86 -15.13 2.69
N PRO A 68 -1.92 -15.52 1.95
CA PRO A 68 -3.09 -14.68 1.76
C PRO A 68 -3.72 -14.28 3.10
N GLN A 69 -4.02 -13.00 3.29
CA GLN A 69 -4.69 -12.49 4.49
C GLN A 69 -5.68 -11.37 4.13
N PRO A 70 -6.79 -11.21 4.89
CA PRO A 70 -7.67 -10.07 4.70
C PRO A 70 -6.93 -8.74 4.91
N CYS A 71 -7.11 -7.79 4.00
CA CYS A 71 -6.63 -6.43 4.14
C CYS A 71 -7.76 -5.42 3.88
N ILE A 72 -7.92 -4.44 4.77
CA ILE A 72 -8.95 -3.40 4.67
C ILE A 72 -8.44 -2.17 3.89
N GLY A 73 -7.13 -2.08 3.70
CA GLY A 73 -6.50 -1.00 2.95
C GLY A 73 -5.17 -1.44 2.35
N ALA A 74 -4.61 -0.57 1.53
CA ALA A 74 -3.39 -0.82 0.81
C ALA A 74 -2.17 -0.54 1.70
N VAL A 75 -1.77 -1.47 2.58
CA VAL A 75 -0.76 -1.23 3.63
C VAL A 75 0.55 -0.67 3.08
N HIS A 76 0.96 -1.15 1.91
CA HIS A 76 2.18 -0.71 1.21
C HIS A 76 1.97 0.46 0.25
N LEU A 77 0.84 1.16 0.36
CA LEU A 77 0.43 2.27 -0.50
C LEU A 77 -0.31 3.35 0.30
N ALA A 78 0.16 4.59 0.19
CA ALA A 78 -0.61 5.73 0.67
C ALA A 78 -1.71 6.09 -0.35
N ALA A 79 -2.96 5.67 -0.08
CA ALA A 79 -4.13 5.98 -0.91
C ALA A 79 -5.24 6.64 -0.07
N GLY A 80 -5.09 7.92 0.23
CA GLY A 80 -6.05 8.70 1.02
C GLY A 80 -7.15 9.33 0.18
N TYR A 81 -8.16 8.55 -0.21
CA TYR A 81 -9.23 9.06 -1.10
C TYR A 81 -10.66 8.67 -0.66
N ILE A 82 -10.83 7.58 0.10
CA ILE A 82 -12.15 6.99 0.40
C ILE A 82 -13.09 7.97 1.10
N ILE A 83 -12.59 8.78 2.02
CA ILE A 83 -13.39 9.78 2.73
C ILE A 83 -13.93 10.83 1.75
N SER A 84 -13.10 11.32 0.83
CA SER A 84 -13.53 12.28 -0.20
C SER A 84 -14.59 11.68 -1.12
N GLU A 85 -14.44 10.41 -1.51
CA GLU A 85 -15.46 9.71 -2.31
C GLU A 85 -16.78 9.56 -1.54
N MET A 86 -16.72 9.23 -0.24
CA MET A 86 -17.91 9.17 0.63
C MET A 86 -18.63 10.52 0.72
N PHE A 87 -17.90 11.64 0.68
CA PHE A 87 -18.46 12.99 0.59
C PHE A 87 -18.88 13.39 -0.83
N GLY A 88 -18.76 12.48 -1.79
CA GLY A 88 -19.27 12.61 -3.14
C GLY A 88 -18.28 13.13 -4.16
N CYS A 89 -16.99 13.31 -3.84
CA CYS A 89 -15.98 13.65 -4.85
C CYS A 89 -15.77 12.49 -5.84
N ASP A 90 -15.51 12.81 -7.11
CA ASP A 90 -15.15 11.79 -8.09
C ASP A 90 -13.69 11.37 -7.91
N ILE A 91 -13.39 10.10 -8.20
CA ILE A 91 -12.04 9.54 -8.06
C ILE A 91 -11.51 9.10 -9.40
N LYS A 92 -10.36 9.66 -9.79
CA LYS A 92 -9.62 9.24 -10.98
C LYS A 92 -8.57 8.20 -10.60
N PHE A 93 -8.75 6.98 -11.10
CA PHE A 93 -7.78 5.90 -11.00
C PHE A 93 -6.80 5.95 -12.16
N SER A 94 -5.57 5.48 -11.92
CA SER A 94 -4.53 5.37 -12.95
C SER A 94 -3.57 4.25 -12.58
N LYS A 95 -2.84 3.73 -13.58
CA LYS A 95 -1.89 2.62 -13.37
C LYS A 95 -0.66 3.02 -12.53
N GLU A 96 -0.23 4.26 -12.66
CA GLU A 96 1.09 4.72 -12.16
C GLU A 96 0.99 5.75 -11.03
N SER A 97 -0.20 6.02 -10.51
CA SER A 97 -0.37 6.99 -9.43
C SER A 97 -1.48 6.58 -8.47
N SER A 98 -1.40 7.10 -7.25
CA SER A 98 -2.45 6.89 -6.26
C SER A 98 -3.78 7.49 -6.77
N PRO A 99 -4.92 6.99 -6.29
CA PRO A 99 -6.22 7.56 -6.65
C PRO A 99 -6.24 9.07 -6.44
N GLN A 100 -6.63 9.80 -7.47
CA GLN A 100 -6.70 11.26 -7.43
C GLN A 100 -8.13 11.70 -7.16
N VAL A 101 -8.32 12.45 -6.09
CA VAL A 101 -9.59 13.10 -5.78
C VAL A 101 -9.81 14.24 -6.76
N ILE A 102 -10.90 14.20 -7.50
CA ILE A 102 -11.39 15.31 -8.30
C ILE A 102 -12.32 16.14 -7.40
N PRO A 103 -11.95 17.37 -7.01
CA PRO A 103 -12.78 18.18 -6.13
C PRO A 103 -14.14 18.44 -6.76
N LYS A 104 -15.21 18.32 -5.98
CA LYS A 104 -16.50 18.89 -6.36
C LYS A 104 -16.49 20.39 -6.12
N ASN A 105 -17.01 21.14 -7.08
CA ASN A 105 -17.29 22.57 -6.92
C ASN A 105 -18.64 22.68 -6.20
N ILE A 106 -18.61 22.63 -4.86
CA ILE A 106 -19.78 22.72 -3.98
C ILE A 106 -19.94 24.14 -3.47
#